data_AF-A0A7W1P7L4-F1
#
_entry.id   AF-A0A7W1P7L4-F1
#
_cell.length_a   1.000
_cell.length_b   1.000
_cell.length_c   1.000
_cell.angle_alpha   90.00
_cell.angle_beta   90.00
_cell.angle_gamma   90.00
#
_symmetry.space_group_name_H-M   'P 1'
#
loop_
_entity.id
_entity.type
_entity.pdbx_description
1 polymer ?
#
loop_
_entity_poly.entity_id
_entity_poly.type
_entity_poly.pdbx_seq_one_letter_code
_entity_poly.pdbx_strand_id
1 'polypeptide(L)'
;MKLDVLASRLNAERPIVEAEDAGSPVAAHSVVIDLCNHIIGRAVEVGASDVHIECGARGIAVRFRICGVLEPVLTLPAAVSVPIRNRFKILGGADIAIRHRPQDGAFRVKVNSRLIDVRLRRRMLELQQRLAIQVGELRKAIASMTQLRGLLPICAYCKRVRADQDYWQQLESYISAHSDAQFSHGICPECFEKAEFDLEAPSWKGP
;
A
#
# COMPACT_ATOMS: atom_id res chain seq x y z
N MET A 1 -27.96 -16.81 12.85
CA MET A 1 -28.96 -15.89 12.25
C MET A 1 -29.39 -16.49 10.92
N LYS A 2 -30.65 -16.93 10.78
CA LYS A 2 -31.14 -17.66 9.59
C LYS A 2 -31.13 -16.74 8.36
N LEU A 3 -30.64 -17.22 7.22
CA LEU A 3 -30.59 -16.48 5.94
C LEU A 3 -31.95 -15.87 5.56
N ASP A 4 -33.02 -16.54 5.98
CA ASP A 4 -34.42 -16.15 5.76
C ASP A 4 -34.76 -14.74 6.28
N VAL A 5 -34.06 -14.28 7.33
CA VAL A 5 -34.29 -12.96 7.96
C VAL A 5 -33.58 -11.82 7.20
N LEU A 6 -32.45 -12.12 6.53
CA LEU A 6 -31.79 -11.16 5.65
C LEU A 6 -32.59 -10.95 4.37
N ALA A 7 -33.14 -12.03 3.80
CA ALA A 7 -34.00 -11.98 2.62
C ALA A 7 -35.28 -11.15 2.85
N SER A 8 -35.86 -11.21 4.04
CA SER A 8 -37.09 -10.47 4.37
C SER A 8 -36.86 -8.96 4.61
N ARG A 9 -35.64 -8.52 4.96
CA ARG A 9 -35.28 -7.10 5.05
C ARG A 9 -34.89 -6.47 3.71
N LEU A 10 -34.30 -7.26 2.80
CA LEU A 10 -33.89 -6.82 1.46
C LEU A 10 -35.09 -6.67 0.49
N ASN A 11 -36.24 -7.25 0.82
CA ASN A 11 -37.44 -7.25 -0.03
C ASN A 11 -38.28 -5.96 0.00
N ALA A 12 -37.97 -4.99 0.86
CA ALA A 12 -38.81 -3.80 1.05
C ALA A 12 -38.62 -2.73 -0.04
N GLU A 13 -37.45 -2.66 -0.70
CA GLU A 13 -37.16 -1.73 -1.80
C GLU A 13 -36.34 -2.47 -2.85
N ARG A 14 -37.01 -3.04 -3.86
CA ARG A 14 -36.38 -3.72 -5.00
C ARG A 14 -36.06 -2.71 -6.10
N PRO A 15 -34.79 -2.41 -6.39
CA PRO A 15 -34.41 -2.08 -7.76
C PRO A 15 -34.63 -3.32 -8.65
N ILE A 16 -35.25 -3.12 -9.80
CA ILE A 16 -35.43 -4.18 -10.80
C ILE A 16 -34.10 -4.32 -11.55
N VAL A 17 -33.43 -5.45 -11.34
CA VAL A 17 -32.12 -5.76 -11.92
C VAL A 17 -32.28 -7.01 -12.78
N GLU A 18 -32.39 -6.80 -14.09
CA GLU A 18 -32.45 -7.87 -15.09
C GLU A 18 -31.03 -8.08 -15.63
N ALA A 19 -30.39 -9.17 -15.24
CA ALA A 19 -29.18 -9.66 -15.88
C ALA A 19 -29.60 -10.66 -16.97
N GLU A 20 -29.12 -10.47 -18.20
CA GLU A 20 -29.28 -11.47 -19.26
C GLU A 20 -28.50 -12.74 -18.86
N ASP A 21 -29.20 -13.76 -18.38
CA ASP A 21 -28.62 -15.01 -17.91
C ASP A 21 -28.65 -16.06 -19.02
N ALA A 22 -27.46 -16.43 -19.51
CA ALA A 22 -27.28 -17.63 -20.32
C ALA A 22 -27.13 -18.85 -19.38
N GLY A 23 -28.25 -19.49 -19.06
CA GLY A 23 -28.30 -20.89 -18.59
C GLY A 23 -28.55 -21.12 -17.08
N SER A 24 -29.75 -21.60 -16.76
CA SER A 24 -30.21 -22.15 -15.47
C SER A 24 -29.68 -23.60 -15.27
N PRO A 25 -29.48 -24.17 -14.04
CA PRO A 25 -30.49 -24.27 -12.97
C PRO A 25 -30.03 -24.17 -11.48
N VAL A 26 -31.04 -24.19 -10.59
CA VAL A 26 -31.11 -24.66 -9.18
C VAL A 26 -31.42 -23.60 -8.10
N ALA A 27 -32.51 -23.85 -7.36
CA ALA A 27 -33.22 -22.96 -6.42
C ALA A 27 -32.43 -22.39 -5.22
N ALA A 28 -31.21 -22.85 -4.92
CA ALA A 28 -30.33 -22.19 -3.94
C ALA A 28 -29.61 -20.97 -4.53
N HIS A 29 -29.55 -20.87 -5.87
CA HIS A 29 -28.97 -19.75 -6.57
C HIS A 29 -29.83 -18.48 -6.46
N SER A 30 -31.15 -18.57 -6.25
CA SER A 30 -32.02 -17.38 -6.26
C SER A 30 -31.62 -16.37 -5.19
N VAL A 31 -31.49 -16.78 -3.92
CA VAL A 31 -31.18 -15.85 -2.82
C VAL A 31 -29.82 -15.18 -2.98
N VAL A 32 -28.83 -15.91 -3.50
CA VAL A 32 -27.48 -15.35 -3.76
C VAL A 32 -27.51 -14.40 -4.96
N ILE A 33 -28.23 -14.77 -6.03
CA ILE A 33 -28.42 -13.93 -7.20
C ILE A 33 -29.14 -12.64 -6.79
N ASP A 34 -30.25 -12.75 -6.06
CA ASP A 34 -31.05 -11.63 -5.58
C ASP A 34 -30.23 -10.70 -4.68
N LEU A 35 -29.41 -11.26 -3.80
CA LEU A 35 -28.49 -10.49 -2.97
C LEU A 35 -27.43 -9.76 -3.80
N CYS A 36 -26.78 -10.44 -4.76
CA CYS A 36 -25.80 -9.81 -5.65
C CYS A 36 -26.44 -8.69 -6.47
N ASN A 37 -27.63 -8.94 -7.02
CA ASN A 37 -28.43 -7.98 -7.75
C ASN A 37 -28.80 -6.78 -6.87
N HIS A 38 -29.23 -7.00 -5.63
CA HIS A 38 -29.54 -5.94 -4.68
C HIS A 38 -28.30 -5.10 -4.33
N ILE A 39 -27.13 -5.73 -4.13
CA ILE A 39 -25.87 -5.00 -3.90
C ILE A 39 -25.56 -4.08 -5.08
N ILE A 40 -25.70 -4.58 -6.32
CA ILE A 40 -25.43 -3.79 -7.54
C ILE A 40 -26.46 -2.65 -7.68
N GLY A 41 -27.75 -2.96 -7.55
CA GLY A 41 -28.82 -1.97 -7.66
C GLY A 41 -28.66 -0.86 -6.62
N ARG A 42 -28.37 -1.22 -5.37
CA ARG A 42 -28.16 -0.24 -4.30
C ARG A 42 -26.93 0.63 -4.56
N ALA A 43 -25.83 0.05 -5.05
CA ALA A 43 -24.63 0.80 -5.39
C ALA A 43 -24.91 1.86 -6.47
N VAL A 44 -25.74 1.53 -7.46
CA VAL A 44 -26.15 2.45 -8.53
C VAL A 44 -27.07 3.55 -7.98
N GLU A 45 -28.06 3.20 -7.15
CA GLU A 45 -28.97 4.16 -6.54
C GLU A 45 -28.26 5.23 -5.72
N VAL A 46 -27.25 4.82 -4.93
CA VAL A 46 -26.48 5.75 -4.09
C VAL A 46 -25.35 6.45 -4.85
N GLY A 47 -25.18 6.16 -6.15
CA GLY A 47 -24.13 6.76 -6.97
C GLY A 47 -22.71 6.36 -6.55
N ALA A 48 -22.51 5.13 -6.09
CA ALA A 48 -21.19 4.64 -5.68
C ALA A 48 -20.26 4.48 -6.90
N SER A 49 -19.00 4.93 -6.77
CA SER A 49 -17.98 4.76 -7.81
C SER A 49 -17.38 3.35 -7.83
N ASP A 50 -17.26 2.73 -6.65
CA ASP A 50 -16.68 1.40 -6.48
C ASP A 50 -17.49 0.58 -5.47
N VAL A 51 -17.60 -0.72 -5.73
CA VAL A 51 -18.16 -1.70 -4.79
C VAL A 51 -17.04 -2.63 -4.35
N HIS A 52 -16.69 -2.58 -3.08
CA HIS A 52 -15.68 -3.42 -2.46
C HIS A 52 -16.36 -4.60 -1.76
N ILE A 53 -16.06 -5.82 -2.19
CA ILE A 53 -16.55 -7.06 -1.56
C ILE A 53 -15.35 -7.82 -1.02
N GLU A 54 -15.21 -7.82 0.30
CA GLU A 54 -14.07 -8.41 0.99
C GLU A 54 -14.50 -9.69 1.69
N CYS A 55 -14.14 -10.83 1.08
CA CYS A 55 -14.39 -12.15 1.64
C CYS A 55 -13.19 -12.57 2.50
N GLY A 56 -13.34 -12.57 3.83
CA GLY A 56 -12.32 -13.02 4.77
C GLY A 56 -12.79 -14.19 5.64
N ALA A 57 -11.91 -14.69 6.50
CA ALA A 57 -12.23 -15.78 7.43
C ALA A 57 -13.34 -15.41 8.44
N ARG A 58 -13.45 -14.13 8.80
CA ARG A 58 -14.45 -13.61 9.76
C ARG A 58 -15.82 -13.35 9.15
N GLY A 59 -15.95 -13.37 7.82
CA GLY A 59 -17.17 -12.98 7.12
C GLY A 59 -16.89 -12.20 5.85
N ILE A 60 -17.95 -11.66 5.26
CA ILE A 60 -17.87 -10.78 4.10
C ILE A 60 -18.21 -9.37 4.53
N ALA A 61 -17.37 -8.41 4.16
CA ALA A 61 -17.68 -6.99 4.29
C ALA A 61 -17.89 -6.38 2.90
N VAL A 62 -19.06 -5.76 2.70
CA VAL A 62 -19.41 -5.00 1.50
C VAL A 62 -19.34 -3.51 1.83
N ARG A 63 -18.53 -2.79 1.06
CA ARG A 63 -18.30 -1.35 1.23
C ARG A 63 -18.47 -0.63 -0.09
N PHE A 64 -19.10 0.54 -0.07
CA PHE A 64 -19.25 1.39 -1.26
C PHE A 64 -18.32 2.59 -1.16
N ARG A 65 -17.73 2.99 -2.29
CA ARG A 65 -17.06 4.28 -2.38
C ARG A 65 -18.05 5.34 -2.85
N ILE A 66 -18.44 6.25 -1.98
CA ILE A 66 -19.37 7.34 -2.26
C ILE A 66 -18.61 8.64 -2.03
N CYS A 67 -18.55 9.52 -3.05
CA CYS A 67 -17.80 10.79 -2.98
C CYS A 67 -16.34 10.62 -2.49
N GLY A 68 -15.69 9.50 -2.84
CA GLY A 68 -14.32 9.19 -2.43
C GLY A 68 -14.17 8.46 -1.10
N VAL A 69 -15.20 8.47 -0.25
CA VAL A 69 -15.20 7.84 1.09
C VAL A 69 -15.69 6.38 0.99
N LEU A 70 -15.00 5.47 1.67
CA LEU A 70 -15.40 4.06 1.75
C LEU A 70 -16.35 3.84 2.93
N GLU A 71 -17.62 3.62 2.64
CA GLU A 71 -18.67 3.40 3.63
C GLU A 71 -19.05 1.92 3.74
N PRO A 72 -19.17 1.37 4.96
CA PRO A 72 -19.64 0.00 5.17
C PRO A 72 -21.16 -0.08 5.00
N VAL A 73 -21.61 -1.03 4.17
CA VAL A 73 -23.05 -1.15 3.82
C VAL A 73 -23.64 -2.44 4.37
N LEU A 74 -22.91 -3.54 4.26
CA LEU A 74 -23.43 -4.86 4.61
C LEU A 74 -22.30 -5.78 5.10
N THR A 75 -22.59 -6.52 6.16
CA THR A 75 -21.73 -7.60 6.65
C THR A 75 -22.49 -8.92 6.57
N LEU A 76 -21.87 -9.95 6.01
CA LEU A 76 -22.48 -11.26 5.82
C LEU A 76 -21.65 -12.37 6.47
N PRO A 77 -22.28 -13.49 6.87
CA PRO A 77 -21.58 -14.67 7.37
C PRO A 77 -20.57 -15.23 6.35
N ALA A 78 -19.48 -15.83 6.83
CA ALA A 78 -18.46 -16.43 5.96
C ALA A 78 -19.00 -17.57 5.06
N ALA A 79 -20.09 -18.23 5.48
CA ALA A 79 -20.74 -19.32 4.76
C ALA A 79 -21.19 -18.94 3.33
N VAL A 80 -21.57 -17.68 3.10
CA VAL A 80 -22.05 -17.21 1.78
C VAL A 80 -20.93 -16.66 0.88
N SER A 81 -19.67 -16.73 1.31
CA SER A 81 -18.54 -16.13 0.58
C SER A 81 -18.21 -16.82 -0.73
N VAL A 82 -18.31 -18.16 -0.78
CA VAL A 82 -18.01 -18.94 -1.98
C VAL A 82 -19.09 -18.73 -3.05
N PRO A 83 -20.41 -18.85 -2.75
CA PRO A 83 -21.46 -18.57 -3.73
C PRO A 83 -21.41 -17.16 -4.29
N ILE A 84 -21.26 -16.13 -3.45
CA ILE A 84 -21.21 -14.72 -3.89
C ILE A 84 -20.02 -14.50 -4.82
N ARG A 85 -18.83 -14.96 -4.43
CA ARG A 85 -17.62 -14.85 -5.26
C ARG A 85 -17.82 -15.52 -6.61
N ASN A 86 -18.41 -16.71 -6.64
CA ASN A 86 -18.65 -17.44 -7.89
C ASN A 86 -19.68 -16.73 -8.77
N ARG A 87 -20.76 -16.16 -8.21
CA ARG A 87 -21.73 -15.38 -8.99
C ARG A 87 -21.08 -14.19 -9.67
N PHE A 88 -20.25 -13.45 -8.96
CA PHE A 88 -19.52 -12.32 -9.54
C PHE A 88 -18.49 -12.73 -10.59
N LYS A 89 -17.86 -13.91 -10.44
CA LYS A 89 -17.01 -14.48 -11.49
C LYS A 89 -17.79 -14.81 -12.76
N ILE A 90 -18.95 -15.45 -12.61
CA ILE A 90 -19.85 -15.80 -13.74
C ILE A 90 -20.25 -14.52 -14.46
N LEU A 91 -20.75 -13.52 -13.71
CA LEU A 91 -21.15 -12.24 -14.28
C LEU A 91 -20.00 -11.62 -15.09
N GLY A 92 -18.80 -11.54 -14.52
CA GLY A 92 -17.63 -10.97 -15.20
C GLY A 92 -16.99 -11.85 -16.29
N GLY A 93 -17.54 -13.02 -16.61
CA GLY A 93 -16.96 -13.95 -17.59
C GLY A 93 -15.62 -14.57 -17.17
N ALA A 94 -15.34 -14.64 -15.86
CA ALA A 94 -14.11 -15.20 -15.32
C ALA A 94 -14.24 -16.70 -15.03
N ASP A 95 -13.12 -17.44 -15.15
CA ASP A 95 -13.10 -18.88 -14.89
C ASP A 95 -13.26 -19.17 -13.38
N ILE A 96 -14.33 -19.91 -13.05
CA ILE A 96 -14.68 -20.30 -11.69
C ILE A 96 -13.65 -21.29 -11.12
N ALA A 97 -13.10 -22.18 -11.95
CA ALA A 97 -12.13 -23.21 -11.54
C ALA A 97 -10.83 -22.58 -11.03
N ILE A 98 -10.42 -21.44 -11.58
CA ILE A 98 -9.18 -20.74 -11.20
C ILE A 98 -9.39 -19.92 -9.91
N ARG A 99 -8.94 -20.44 -8.76
CA ARG A 99 -9.14 -19.81 -7.44
C ARG A 99 -8.02 -18.86 -7.03
N HIS A 100 -6.77 -19.19 -7.36
CA HIS A 100 -5.55 -18.59 -6.81
C HIS A 100 -4.89 -17.54 -7.71
N ARG A 101 -5.47 -17.24 -8.87
CA ARG A 101 -5.05 -16.10 -9.71
C ARG A 101 -6.09 -14.99 -9.67
N PRO A 102 -5.65 -13.71 -9.57
CA PRO A 102 -6.49 -12.56 -9.90
C PRO A 102 -7.03 -12.71 -11.31
N GLN A 103 -8.31 -12.40 -11.48
CA GLN A 103 -8.98 -12.36 -12.77
C GLN A 103 -9.82 -11.08 -12.79
N ASP A 104 -9.71 -10.36 -13.89
CA ASP A 104 -10.56 -9.21 -14.17
C ASP A 104 -11.69 -9.67 -15.08
N GLY A 105 -12.83 -8.98 -14.98
CA GLY A 105 -14.02 -9.26 -15.76
C GLY A 105 -14.80 -7.99 -16.02
N ALA A 106 -15.72 -8.04 -16.96
CA ALA A 106 -16.64 -6.95 -17.23
C ALA A 106 -18.01 -7.52 -17.62
N PHE A 107 -19.07 -6.82 -17.21
CA PHE A 107 -20.43 -7.24 -17.51
C PHE A 107 -21.36 -6.05 -17.54
N ARG A 108 -22.48 -6.20 -18.24
CA ARG A 108 -23.52 -5.17 -18.33
C ARG A 108 -24.67 -5.53 -17.40
N VAL A 109 -25.20 -4.53 -16.73
CA VAL A 109 -26.41 -4.66 -15.92
C VAL A 109 -27.38 -3.56 -16.29
N LYS A 110 -28.65 -3.90 -16.41
CA LYS A 110 -29.73 -2.93 -16.60
C LYS A 110 -30.33 -2.59 -15.24
N VAL A 111 -30.27 -1.31 -14.85
CA VAL A 111 -30.86 -0.79 -13.60
C VAL A 111 -31.74 0.41 -13.97
N ASN A 112 -33.03 0.37 -13.61
CA ASN A 112 -33.99 1.45 -13.91
C ASN A 112 -33.95 1.91 -15.39
N SER A 113 -33.92 0.94 -16.30
CA SER A 113 -33.83 1.15 -17.77
C SER A 113 -32.54 1.77 -18.28
N ARG A 114 -31.50 1.92 -17.45
CA ARG A 114 -30.15 2.32 -17.86
C ARG A 114 -29.23 1.11 -17.91
N LEU A 115 -28.48 0.98 -19.01
CA LEU A 115 -27.40 0.00 -19.14
C LEU A 115 -26.14 0.55 -18.49
N ILE A 116 -25.55 -0.23 -17.59
CA ILE A 116 -24.34 0.14 -16.83
C ILE A 116 -23.28 -0.92 -17.09
N ASP A 117 -22.12 -0.49 -17.58
CA ASP A 117 -20.93 -1.33 -17.71
C ASP A 117 -20.22 -1.42 -16.36
N VAL A 118 -20.21 -2.62 -15.76
CA VAL A 118 -19.54 -2.89 -14.49
C VAL A 118 -18.22 -3.60 -14.78
N ARG A 119 -17.11 -3.08 -14.22
CA ARG A 119 -15.80 -3.72 -14.28
C ARG A 119 -15.49 -4.39 -12.96
N LEU A 120 -15.33 -5.71 -12.99
CA LEU A 120 -14.93 -6.50 -11.86
C LEU A 120 -13.41 -6.63 -11.83
N ARG A 121 -12.78 -6.15 -10.75
CA ARG A 121 -11.34 -6.33 -10.52
C ARG A 121 -11.11 -7.11 -9.24
N ARG A 122 -10.29 -8.16 -9.32
CA ARG A 122 -9.95 -8.93 -8.13
C ARG A 122 -8.61 -8.45 -7.56
N ARG A 123 -8.65 -7.82 -6.37
CA ARG A 123 -7.43 -7.53 -5.62
C ARG A 123 -7.01 -8.73 -4.78
N MET A 124 -5.70 -8.96 -4.72
CA MET A 124 -5.10 -10.04 -3.95
C MET A 124 -4.62 -9.50 -2.60
N LEU A 125 -5.45 -9.62 -1.56
CA LEU A 125 -5.15 -9.06 -0.24
C LEU A 125 -4.01 -9.80 0.48
N GLU A 126 -3.95 -11.14 0.39
CA GLU A 126 -2.96 -11.94 1.13
C GLU A 126 -1.52 -11.68 0.70
N LEU A 127 -1.25 -11.71 -0.61
CA LEU A 127 0.10 -11.46 -1.15
C LEU A 127 0.51 -10.00 -0.98
N GLN A 128 -0.42 -9.04 -1.07
CA GLN A 128 -0.13 -7.64 -0.78
C GLN A 128 0.24 -7.43 0.69
N GLN A 129 -0.47 -8.07 1.62
CA GLN A 129 -0.16 -8.00 3.05
C GLN A 129 1.20 -8.64 3.37
N ARG A 130 1.48 -9.83 2.82
CA ARG A 130 2.78 -10.49 3.01
C ARG A 130 3.93 -9.64 2.45
N LEU A 131 3.76 -9.08 1.26
CA LEU A 131 4.74 -8.18 0.66
C LEU A 131 4.95 -6.93 1.52
N ALA A 132 3.87 -6.32 2.02
CA ALA A 132 3.95 -5.14 2.89
C ALA A 132 4.72 -5.44 4.19
N ILE A 133 4.54 -6.63 4.79
CA ILE A 133 5.30 -7.08 5.96
C ILE A 133 6.79 -7.21 5.61
N GLN A 134 7.11 -7.92 4.53
CA GLN A 134 8.50 -8.13 4.10
C GLN A 134 9.23 -6.81 3.80
N VAL A 135 8.57 -5.89 3.09
CA VAL A 135 9.13 -4.55 2.84
C VAL A 135 9.37 -3.78 4.14
N GLY A 136 8.44 -3.91 5.11
CA GLY A 136 8.60 -3.33 6.44
C GLY A 136 9.81 -3.88 7.20
N GLU A 137 10.01 -5.20 7.19
CA GLU A 137 11.16 -5.86 7.81
C GLU A 137 12.48 -5.45 7.15
N LEU A 138 12.52 -5.44 5.82
CA LEU A 138 13.70 -5.00 5.07
C LEU A 138 14.06 -3.54 5.38
N ARG A 139 13.07 -2.65 5.49
CA ARG A 139 13.30 -1.25 5.88
C ARG A 139 13.90 -1.12 7.28
N LYS A 140 13.44 -1.92 8.24
CA LYS A 140 14.00 -1.94 9.60
C LYS A 140 15.44 -2.44 9.62
N ALA A 141 15.76 -3.47 8.83
CA ALA A 141 17.12 -3.99 8.70
C ALA A 141 18.08 -2.96 8.05
N ILE A 142 17.61 -2.22 7.05
CA ILE A 142 18.39 -1.13 6.45
C ILE A 142 18.61 0.00 7.48
N ALA A 143 17.58 0.36 8.26
CA ALA A 143 17.70 1.41 9.28
C ALA A 143 18.73 1.07 10.37
N SER A 144 18.80 -0.19 10.83
CA SER A 144 19.78 -0.60 11.84
C SER A 144 21.22 -0.59 11.30
N MET A 145 21.44 -0.93 10.02
CA MET A 145 22.76 -0.83 9.39
C MET A 145 23.23 0.61 9.22
N THR A 146 22.31 1.57 9.14
CA THR A 146 22.63 3.00 9.01
C THR A 146 23.23 3.56 10.30
N GLN A 147 22.89 2.99 11.46
CA GLN A 147 23.37 3.41 12.79
C GLN A 147 24.86 3.09 13.02
N LEU A 148 25.40 2.09 12.32
CA LEU A 148 26.83 1.72 12.38
C LEU A 148 27.69 2.41 11.29
N ARG A 149 27.06 3.00 10.26
CA ARG A 149 27.75 3.73 9.19
C ARG A 149 28.08 5.19 9.53
N GLY A 150 27.71 5.68 10.72
CA GLY A 150 27.99 7.05 11.17
C GLY A 150 29.25 7.21 12.02
N LEU A 151 29.93 6.12 12.40
CA LEU A 151 31.13 6.19 13.23
C LEU A 151 32.37 6.24 12.35
N LEU A 152 32.93 7.44 12.18
CA LEU A 152 34.22 7.63 11.53
C LEU A 152 35.35 7.31 12.52
N PRO A 153 36.18 6.29 12.27
CA PRO A 153 37.35 6.02 13.10
C PRO A 153 38.37 7.14 12.92
N ILE A 154 38.53 7.99 13.94
CA ILE A 154 39.51 9.09 13.95
C ILE A 154 40.69 8.81 14.87
N CYS A 155 41.86 9.34 14.52
CA CYS A 155 43.03 9.28 15.39
C CYS A 155 42.80 10.19 16.62
N ALA A 156 42.94 9.66 17.82
CA ALA A 156 42.74 10.43 19.05
C ALA A 156 43.68 11.65 19.15
N TYR A 157 44.90 11.52 18.62
CA TYR A 157 45.97 12.52 18.68
C TYR A 157 45.88 13.59 17.57
N CYS A 158 45.77 13.17 16.30
CA CYS A 158 45.86 14.08 15.15
C CYS A 158 44.55 14.27 14.37
N LYS A 159 43.44 13.66 14.82
CA LYS A 159 42.08 13.79 14.26
C LYS A 159 41.89 13.42 12.78
N ARG A 160 42.90 12.81 12.14
CA ARG A 160 42.79 12.19 10.81
C ARG A 160 41.80 11.01 10.82
N VAL A 161 41.16 10.75 9.68
CA VAL A 161 40.19 9.65 9.50
C VAL A 161 40.91 8.43 8.95
N ARG A 162 40.62 7.24 9.48
CA ARG A 162 41.16 5.97 8.96
C ARG A 162 40.36 5.54 7.75
N ALA A 163 41.01 5.43 6.59
CA ALA A 163 40.39 4.91 5.38
C ALA A 163 40.38 3.38 5.42
N ASP A 164 41.57 2.77 5.42
CA ASP A 164 41.79 1.32 5.44
C ASP A 164 42.91 0.96 6.43
N GLN A 165 43.22 -0.33 6.61
CA GLN A 165 43.93 -0.87 7.79
C GLN A 165 45.27 -0.20 8.17
N ASP A 166 45.96 0.53 7.29
CA ASP A 166 47.15 1.34 7.66
C ASP A 166 47.22 2.73 7.00
N TYR A 167 46.12 3.23 6.43
CA TYR A 167 46.11 4.53 5.74
C TYR A 167 45.24 5.57 6.46
N TRP A 168 45.86 6.69 6.83
CA TRP A 168 45.22 7.83 7.50
C TRP A 168 45.17 9.03 6.55
N GLN A 169 43.98 9.59 6.37
CA GLN A 169 43.77 10.75 5.51
C GLN A 169 43.16 11.94 6.27
N GLN A 170 43.30 13.14 5.71
CA GLN A 170 42.66 14.34 6.27
C GLN A 170 41.14 14.24 6.17
N LEU A 171 40.47 14.90 7.12
CA LEU A 171 39.02 14.89 7.24
C LEU A 171 38.35 15.48 6.00
N GLU A 172 38.87 16.60 5.46
CA GLU A 172 38.28 17.22 4.27
C GLU A 172 38.38 16.30 3.05
N SER A 173 39.51 15.59 2.90
CA SER A 173 39.71 14.60 1.82
C SER A 173 38.74 13.42 1.96
N TYR A 174 38.51 12.93 3.19
CA TYR A 174 37.58 11.85 3.45
C TYR A 174 36.14 12.26 3.13
N ILE A 175 35.69 13.41 3.63
CA ILE A 175 34.31 13.89 3.49
C ILE A 175 33.99 14.23 2.02
N SER A 176 34.90 14.91 1.31
CA SER A 176 34.71 15.23 -0.11
C SER A 176 34.61 13.99 -1.00
N ALA A 177 35.28 12.89 -0.63
CA ALA A 177 35.25 11.64 -1.39
C ALA A 177 34.01 10.77 -1.12
N HIS A 178 33.30 10.99 0.00
CA HIS A 178 32.20 10.13 0.46
C HIS A 178 30.88 10.89 0.68
N SER A 179 30.83 12.17 0.34
CA SER A 179 29.64 13.03 0.41
C SER A 179 29.68 14.15 -0.61
N ASP A 180 28.56 14.83 -0.85
CA ASP A 180 28.47 15.97 -1.78
C ASP A 180 29.02 17.29 -1.19
N ALA A 181 29.73 17.25 -0.06
CA ALA A 181 30.23 18.45 0.61
C ALA A 181 31.44 19.06 -0.12
N GLN A 182 31.45 20.40 -0.24
CA GLN A 182 32.57 21.18 -0.77
C GLN A 182 33.11 22.12 0.31
N PHE A 183 34.44 22.24 0.43
CA PHE A 183 35.09 23.04 1.46
C PHE A 183 35.67 24.34 0.89
N SER A 184 35.26 25.47 1.46
CA SER A 184 35.93 26.76 1.30
C SER A 184 36.85 27.00 2.50
N HIS A 185 38.09 27.42 2.26
CA HIS A 185 39.02 27.76 3.33
C HIS A 185 38.80 29.21 3.79
N GLY A 186 38.71 29.42 5.09
CA GLY A 186 38.61 30.73 5.73
C GLY A 186 39.25 30.69 7.11
N ILE A 187 39.69 31.83 7.62
CA ILE A 187 40.25 31.95 8.97
C ILE A 187 39.16 32.51 9.90
N CYS A 188 38.89 31.83 11.01
CA CYS A 188 38.02 32.37 12.05
C CYS A 188 38.75 33.47 12.85
N PRO A 189 38.03 34.39 13.51
CA PRO A 189 38.64 35.49 14.26
C PRO A 189 39.66 35.05 15.32
N GLU A 190 39.39 33.95 16.04
CA GLU A 190 40.29 33.42 17.07
C GLU A 190 41.61 32.89 16.48
N CYS A 191 41.58 32.30 15.28
CA CYS A 191 42.78 31.86 14.58
C CYS A 191 43.52 33.03 13.93
N PHE A 192 42.80 34.09 13.55
CA PHE A 192 43.41 35.31 13.02
C PHE A 192 44.27 36.00 14.09
N GLU A 193 43.73 36.18 15.30
CA GLU A 193 44.44 36.79 16.42
C GLU A 193 45.69 35.99 16.84
N LYS A 194 45.63 34.65 16.77
CA LYS A 194 46.79 33.79 17.06
C LYS A 194 47.86 33.86 15.97
N ALA A 195 47.46 33.91 14.70
CA ALA A 195 48.40 34.02 13.59
C ALA A 195 49.10 35.39 13.59
N GLU A 196 48.41 36.44 14.03
CA GLU A 196 48.98 37.77 14.24
C GLU A 196 50.05 37.75 15.35
N PHE A 197 49.78 37.03 16.45
CA PHE A 197 50.74 36.83 17.54
C PHE A 197 52.00 36.03 17.13
N ASP A 198 51.85 35.03 16.26
CA ASP A 198 52.98 34.23 15.75
C ASP A 198 53.83 34.99 14.72
N LEU A 199 53.28 36.01 14.05
CA LEU A 199 54.02 36.90 13.13
C LEU A 199 54.86 37.97 13.85
N GLU A 200 54.55 38.27 15.12
CA GLU A 200 55.32 39.20 15.97
C GLU A 200 56.43 38.51 16.77
N ALA A 201 56.50 37.17 16.76
CA ALA A 201 57.63 36.44 17.34
C ALA A 201 58.89 36.69 16.49
N PRO A 202 60.03 37.09 17.10
CA PRO A 202 61.22 37.49 16.36
C PRO A 202 61.69 36.35 15.47
N SER A 203 61.60 36.58 14.16
CA SER A 203 62.08 35.67 13.14
C SER A 203 63.56 35.36 13.38
N TRP A 204 63.85 34.12 13.76
CA TRP A 204 65.14 33.46 13.60
C TRP A 204 66.38 34.20 14.17
N LYS A 205 66.91 33.74 15.32
CA LYS A 205 68.33 33.94 15.65
C LYS A 205 69.08 32.65 15.32
N GLY A 206 69.57 32.54 14.09
CA GLY A 206 70.45 31.44 13.71
C GLY A 206 71.80 31.47 14.42
N PRO A 207 72.53 30.33 14.41
CA PRO A 207 73.96 30.33 14.72
C PRO A 207 74.80 31.03 13.65
#